data_AF-A0A959KUW0-F1
#
_entry.id   AF-A0A959KUW0-F1
#
_cell.length_a   1.000
_cell.length_b   1.000
_cell.length_c   1.000
_cell.angle_alpha   90.00
_cell.angle_beta   90.00
_cell.angle_gamma   90.00
#
_symmetry.space_group_name_H-M   'P 1'
#
loop_
_entity.id
_entity.type
_entity.pdbx_description
1 polymer ?
#
loop_
_entity_poly.entity_id
_entity_poly.type
_entity_poly.pdbx_seq_one_letter_code
_entity_poly.pdbx_strand_id
1 'polypeptide(L)' 'VAITDANGCTAEETFDLPAAEGPSLSVDIVSASCFGGDNGAVSVSASGGSPPYVFEWSNGETGMDLIGLAPGDY' A
#
# COMPACT_ATOMS: atom_id res chain seq x y z
N VAL A 1 20.06 -10.60 -22.71
CA VAL A 1 20.83 -11.80 -23.09
C VAL A 1 21.66 -11.45 -24.30
N ALA A 2 22.94 -11.83 -24.32
CA ALA A 2 23.81 -11.62 -25.48
C ALA A 2 24.36 -12.97 -25.94
N ILE A 3 24.24 -13.27 -27.22
CA ILE A 3 24.75 -14.50 -27.84
C ILE A 3 25.77 -14.09 -28.89
N THR A 4 26.96 -14.69 -28.85
CA THR A 4 28.03 -14.45 -29.84
C THR A 4 28.34 -15.75 -30.56
N ASP A 5 28.32 -15.74 -31.88
CA ASP A 5 28.76 -16.90 -32.66
C ASP A 5 30.29 -16.96 -32.78
N ALA A 6 30.81 -18.07 -33.33
CA ALA A 6 32.24 -18.28 -33.49
C ALA A 6 32.90 -17.33 -34.52
N ASN A 7 32.10 -16.65 -35.34
CA ASN A 7 32.55 -15.67 -36.32
C ASN A 7 32.53 -14.23 -35.76
N GLY A 8 32.15 -14.07 -34.49
CA GLY A 8 32.14 -12.78 -33.79
C GLY A 8 30.86 -11.97 -34.00
N CYS A 9 29.81 -12.54 -34.60
CA CYS A 9 28.52 -11.87 -34.70
C CYS A 9 27.78 -11.96 -33.36
N THR A 10 27.34 -10.81 -32.84
CA THR A 10 26.56 -10.72 -31.61
C THR A 10 25.09 -10.47 -31.90
N ALA A 11 24.21 -11.16 -31.17
CA ALA A 11 22.79 -10.85 -31.07
C ALA A 11 22.48 -10.53 -29.61
N GLU A 12 21.84 -9.39 -29.38
CA GLU A 12 21.43 -8.96 -28.04
C GLU A 12 19.92 -8.84 -27.98
N GLU A 13 19.36 -9.34 -26.88
CA GLU A 13 17.95 -9.25 -26.54
C GLU A 13 17.81 -8.65 -25.15
N THR A 14 17.07 -7.56 -25.02
CA THR A 14 16.79 -6.92 -23.74
C THR A 14 15.35 -7.14 -23.36
N PHE A 15 15.10 -7.40 -22.08
CA PHE A 15 13.76 -7.51 -21.51
C PHE A 15 13.55 -6.36 -20.54
N ASP A 16 12.48 -5.60 -20.75
CA ASP A 16 12.04 -4.62 -19.78
C ASP A 16 11.35 -5.35 -18.62
N LEU A 17 11.92 -5.24 -17.43
CA LEU A 17 11.24 -5.60 -16.20
C LEU A 17 10.55 -4.33 -15.69
N PRO A 18 9.23 -4.18 -15.86
CA PRO A 18 8.54 -3.05 -15.25
C PRO A 18 8.76 -3.11 -13.74
N ALA A 19 9.09 -1.96 -13.15
CA ALA A 19 9.16 -1.87 -11.70
C ALA A 19 7.81 -2.31 -11.13
N ALA A 20 7.83 -3.22 -10.14
CA ALA A 20 6.63 -3.54 -9.40
C ALA A 20 6.20 -2.26 -8.68
N GLU A 21 5.10 -1.64 -9.12
CA GLU A 21 4.55 -0.50 -8.39
C GLU A 21 4.15 -0.96 -6.98
N GLY A 22 4.50 -0.14 -5.99
CA GLY A 22 4.15 -0.38 -4.60
C GLY A 22 2.63 -0.36 -4.40
N PRO A 23 2.15 -0.75 -3.21
CA PRO A 23 0.74 -0.63 -2.89
C PRO A 23 0.29 0.83 -2.93
N SER A 24 -0.92 1.06 -3.43
CA SER A 24 -1.67 2.32 -3.30
C SER A 24 -2.66 2.20 -2.16
N LEU A 25 -2.75 3.24 -1.32
CA LEU A 25 -3.64 3.30 -0.16
C LEU A 25 -4.83 4.23 -0.44
N SER A 26 -6.03 3.80 -0.09
CA SER A 26 -7.22 4.63 0.00
C SER A 26 -7.67 4.70 1.45
N VAL A 27 -8.13 5.88 1.87
CA VAL A 27 -8.54 6.16 3.26
C VAL A 27 -9.91 6.81 3.24
N ASP A 28 -10.85 6.23 3.99
CA ASP A 28 -12.19 6.76 4.22
C ASP A 28 -12.34 7.13 5.70
N ILE A 29 -12.76 8.35 5.98
CA ILE A 29 -12.83 8.90 7.35
C ILE A 29 -14.27 9.31 7.66
N VAL A 30 -14.79 8.79 8.76
CA VAL A 30 -16.02 9.26 9.40
C VAL A 30 -15.61 10.08 10.63
N SER A 31 -15.83 11.38 10.57
CA SER A 31 -15.50 12.27 11.68
C SER A 31 -16.33 11.93 12.92
N ALA A 32 -15.67 11.91 14.07
CA ALA A 32 -16.33 11.89 15.36
C ALA A 32 -17.31 13.07 15.51
N SER A 33 -18.40 12.83 16.24
CA SER A 33 -19.37 13.88 16.58
C SER A 33 -18.72 14.95 17.46
N CYS A 34 -19.15 16.20 17.26
CA CYS A 34 -18.71 17.33 18.08
C CYS A 34 -18.90 17.04 19.58
N PHE A 35 -18.09 17.69 20.42
CA PHE A 35 -18.10 17.55 21.89
C PHE A 35 -17.52 16.24 22.44
N GLY A 36 -16.58 15.60 21.73
CA GLY A 36 -15.84 14.45 22.24
C GLY A 36 -16.62 13.14 22.15
N GLY A 37 -17.42 12.96 21.10
CA GLY A 37 -18.08 11.67 20.85
C GLY A 37 -17.07 10.63 20.34
N ASP A 38 -17.08 9.45 20.94
CA ASP A 38 -16.22 8.32 20.54
C ASP A 38 -16.89 7.50 19.43
N ASN A 39 -17.33 8.16 18.36
CA ASN A 39 -18.04 7.53 17.25
C ASN A 39 -17.41 7.83 15.88
N GLY A 40 -16.16 8.31 15.87
CA GLY A 40 -15.37 8.39 14.66
C GLY A 40 -14.99 7.01 14.15
N ALA A 41 -14.67 6.93 12.87
CA ALA A 41 -14.12 5.72 12.25
C ALA A 41 -13.15 6.09 11.13
N VAL A 42 -12.15 5.24 10.91
CA VAL A 42 -11.26 5.30 9.76
C VAL A 42 -11.20 3.91 9.13
N SER A 43 -11.37 3.83 7.82
CA SER A 43 -11.20 2.60 7.05
C SER A 43 -10.13 2.82 6.00
N VAL A 44 -9.21 1.86 5.88
CA VAL A 44 -8.15 1.87 4.87
C VAL A 44 -8.24 0.65 3.97
N SER A 45 -7.96 0.84 2.69
CA SER A 45 -7.81 -0.25 1.73
C SER A 45 -6.53 -0.07 0.93
N ALA A 46 -5.85 -1.18 0.65
CA ALA A 46 -4.64 -1.22 -0.16
C ALA A 46 -4.90 -1.98 -1.46
N SER A 47 -4.37 -1.47 -2.57
CA SER A 47 -4.45 -2.08 -3.90
C SER A 47 -3.09 -2.03 -4.62
N GLY A 48 -2.90 -2.84 -5.66
CA GLY A 48 -1.59 -3.00 -6.29
C GLY A 48 -0.62 -3.80 -5.41
N GLY A 49 0.69 -3.64 -5.61
CA GLY A 49 1.74 -4.25 -4.79
C GLY A 49 1.74 -5.78 -4.73
N SER A 50 2.42 -6.32 -3.72
CA SER A 50 2.47 -7.77 -3.42
C SER A 50 1.97 -8.02 -1.99
N PRO A 51 0.73 -8.54 -1.80
CA PRO A 51 0.20 -8.89 -0.49
C PRO A 51 0.99 -10.04 0.16
N PRO A 52 0.90 -10.25 1.49
CA PRO A 52 -0.07 -9.66 2.44
C PRO A 52 0.32 -8.28 2.99
N TYR A 53 -0.68 -7.47 3.34
CA TYR A 53 -0.52 -6.16 3.98
C TYR A 53 -0.72 -6.23 5.49
N VAL A 54 0.08 -5.45 6.22
CA VAL A 54 -0.06 -5.22 7.66
C VAL A 54 -0.37 -3.74 7.85
N PHE A 55 -1.43 -3.45 8.60
CA PHE A 55 -1.86 -2.10 8.92
C PHE A 55 -1.65 -1.87 10.41
N GLU A 56 -0.86 -0.85 10.74
CA GLU A 56 -0.56 -0.44 12.11
C GLU A 56 -0.94 1.03 12.28
N TRP A 57 -1.62 1.31 13.38
CA TRP A 57 -2.10 2.64 13.73
C TRP A 57 -1.28 3.24 14.86
N SER A 58 -1.23 4.57 14.96
CA SER A 58 -0.42 5.26 15.98
C SER A 58 -0.92 5.03 17.41
N ASN A 59 -2.20 4.65 17.58
CA ASN A 59 -2.78 4.21 18.84
C ASN A 59 -2.41 2.76 19.22
N GLY A 60 -1.63 2.06 18.39
CA GLY A 60 -1.19 0.68 18.60
C GLY A 60 -2.20 -0.39 18.17
N GLU A 61 -3.33 0.00 17.58
CA GLU A 61 -4.26 -0.95 16.97
C GLU A 61 -3.74 -1.44 15.61
N THR A 62 -4.25 -2.59 15.17
CA THR A 62 -3.89 -3.20 13.88
C THR A 62 -5.13 -3.59 13.12
N GLY A 63 -5.12 -3.42 11.80
CA GLY A 63 -6.24 -3.78 10.93
C GLY A 63 -6.65 -2.66 10.00
N MET A 64 -7.56 -2.96 9.06
CA MET A 64 -8.01 -2.01 8.05
C MET A 64 -9.01 -1.00 8.61
N ASP A 65 -9.76 -1.37 9.65
CA ASP A 65 -10.83 -0.54 10.21
C ASP A 65 -10.52 -0.17 11.65
N LEU A 66 -10.57 1.13 11.93
CA LEU A 66 -10.67 1.69 13.27
C LEU A 66 -12.08 2.23 13.48
N ILE A 67 -12.72 1.84 14.58
CA ILE A 67 -14.08 2.28 14.93
C ILE A 67 -14.14 2.75 16.38
N GLY A 68 -15.07 3.65 16.67
CA GLY A 68 -15.24 4.17 18.02
C GLY A 68 -14.16 5.15 18.45
N LEU A 69 -13.63 5.91 17.48
CA LEU A 69 -12.54 6.85 17.72
C LEU A 69 -13.05 8.16 18.33
N ALA A 70 -12.34 8.63 19.35
CA ALA A 70 -12.43 10.00 19.83
C ALA A 70 -11.80 10.96 18.81
N PRO A 71 -11.99 12.29 18.93
CA PRO A 71 -11.21 13.25 18.17
C PRO A 71 -9.71 13.12 18.46
N GLY A 72 -8.89 12.90 17.44
CA GLY A 72 -7.44 12.73 17.56
C GLY A 72 -6.77 12.41 16.24
N ASP A 73 -5.44 12.32 16.29
CA ASP A 73 -4.59 11.85 15.19
C ASP A 73 -4.30 10.35 15.41
N TYR A 74 -4.54 9.53 14.38
CA TYR A 74 -4.48 8.07 14.44
C TYR A 74 -3.60 7.48 13.33
#